data_AF-A0A183F8I6-F1
#
_entry.id   AF-A0A183F8I6-F1
#
_cell.length_a   1.000
_cell.length_b   1.000
_cell.length_c   1.000
_cell.angle_alpha   90.00
_cell.angle_beta   90.00
_cell.angle_gamma   90.00
#
_symmetry.space_group_name_H-M   'P 1'
#
loop_
_entity.id
_entity.type
_entity.pdbx_description
1 polymer ?
#
loop_
_entity_poly.entity_id
_entity_poly.type
_entity_poly.pdbx_seq_one_letter_code
_entity_poly.pdbx_strand_id
1 'polypeptide(L)'
;MQKRSQARHRASLDIRVVKTVKSADGWVLPKPVDVRERWEEYFKELLNEEFPRREAEEEQPTEGPIPPWTQEEVRKTIGKMKLGKAAGPDGVPVEAWKVLGDLGINWLTQFLNRITKE
;
A
#
# COMPACT_ATOMS: atom_id res chain seq x y z
N MET A 1 -26.75 12.01 -2.18
CA MET A 1 -25.82 11.29 -1.28
C MET A 1 -26.33 9.93 -0.81
N GLN A 2 -27.65 9.70 -0.70
CA GLN A 2 -28.25 8.45 -0.20
C GLN A 2 -27.90 7.18 -1.01
N LYS A 3 -27.80 7.27 -2.35
CA LYS A 3 -27.48 6.12 -3.22
C LYS A 3 -26.10 5.51 -2.92
N ARG A 4 -25.10 6.32 -2.57
CA ARG A 4 -23.74 5.84 -2.24
C ARG A 4 -23.68 5.19 -0.85
N SER A 5 -24.41 5.74 0.12
CA SER A 5 -24.52 5.15 1.46
C SER A 5 -25.21 3.79 1.41
N GLN A 6 -26.31 3.68 0.65
CA GLN A 6 -27.05 2.43 0.49
C GLN A 6 -26.27 1.38 -0.31
N ALA A 7 -25.50 1.79 -1.33
CA ALA A 7 -24.61 0.90 -2.06
C ALA A 7 -23.48 0.35 -1.17
N ARG A 8 -22.89 1.19 -0.31
CA ARG A 8 -21.88 0.76 0.68
C ARG A 8 -22.47 -0.18 1.73
N HIS A 9 -23.68 0.12 2.21
CA HIS A 9 -24.37 -0.77 3.15
C HIS A 9 -24.66 -2.13 2.51
N ARG A 10 -25.18 -2.17 1.28
CA ARG A 10 -25.39 -3.41 0.51
C ARG A 10 -24.08 -4.18 0.25
N ALA A 11 -23.01 -3.49 -0.12
CA ALA A 11 -21.69 -4.11 -0.28
C ALA A 11 -21.14 -4.68 1.04
N SER A 12 -21.40 -4.01 2.18
CA SER A 12 -21.02 -4.52 3.51
C SER A 12 -21.83 -5.73 3.95
N LEU A 13 -23.06 -5.90 3.44
CA LEU A 13 -23.86 -7.10 3.65
C LEU A 13 -23.32 -8.27 2.81
N ASP A 14 -22.79 -7.99 1.62
CA ASP A 14 -22.20 -9.01 0.73
C ASP A 14 -20.89 -9.58 1.28
N ILE A 15 -20.16 -8.81 2.10
CA ILE A 15 -18.97 -9.26 2.85
C ILE A 15 -19.32 -10.21 4.01
N ARG A 16 -20.56 -10.17 4.52
CA ARG A 16 -21.01 -11.04 5.64
C ARG A 16 -21.30 -12.48 5.21
N VAL A 17 -21.37 -12.74 3.91
CA VAL A 17 -21.62 -14.09 3.36
C VAL A 17 -20.36 -14.51 2.61
N VAL A 18 -19.53 -15.34 3.25
CA VAL A 18 -18.47 -16.05 2.52
C VAL A 18 -19.18 -16.93 1.48
N LYS A 19 -19.17 -16.48 0.22
CA LYS A 19 -20.08 -16.99 -0.81
C LYS A 19 -19.85 -18.44 -1.21
N THR A 20 -18.69 -19.02 -0.89
CA THR A 20 -18.33 -20.46 -0.93
C THR A 20 -16.82 -20.55 -1.02
N VAL A 21 -16.18 -21.40 -0.20
CA VAL A 21 -14.74 -21.70 -0.28
C VAL A 21 -14.58 -23.13 -0.75
N LYS A 22 -13.53 -23.42 -1.52
CA LYS A 22 -13.22 -24.79 -1.96
C LYS A 22 -12.23 -25.44 -1.01
N SER A 23 -12.45 -26.72 -0.72
CA SER A 23 -11.47 -27.62 -0.10
C SER A 23 -10.20 -27.70 -0.97
N ALA A 24 -9.10 -28.20 -0.39
CA ALA A 24 -7.89 -28.53 -1.12
C ALA A 24 -8.18 -29.46 -2.33
N ASP A 25 -9.14 -30.38 -2.17
CA ASP A 25 -9.59 -31.32 -3.22
C ASP A 25 -10.55 -30.69 -4.25
N GLY A 26 -10.79 -29.38 -4.18
CA GLY A 26 -11.63 -28.64 -5.13
C GLY A 26 -13.14 -28.66 -4.86
N TRP A 27 -13.60 -29.34 -3.81
CA TRP A 27 -15.01 -29.41 -3.41
C TRP A 27 -15.48 -28.14 -2.71
N VAL A 28 -16.70 -27.69 -2.98
CA VAL A 28 -17.30 -26.52 -2.33
C VAL A 28 -17.70 -26.85 -0.90
N LEU A 29 -17.23 -26.04 0.06
CA LEU A 29 -17.54 -26.14 1.49
C LEU A 29 -18.74 -25.24 1.84
N PRO A 30 -19.90 -25.82 2.24
CA PRO A 30 -21.11 -25.05 2.49
C PRO A 30 -21.27 -24.62 3.96
N LYS A 31 -20.58 -25.27 4.91
CA LYS A 31 -20.73 -24.97 6.34
C LYS A 31 -19.71 -23.90 6.78
N PRO A 32 -20.11 -22.91 7.59
CA PRO A 32 -19.19 -21.89 8.09
C PRO A 32 -17.99 -22.42 8.89
N VAL A 33 -18.16 -23.55 9.59
CA VAL A 33 -17.09 -24.21 10.36
C VAL A 33 -16.02 -24.76 9.41
N ASP A 34 -16.42 -25.55 8.41
CA ASP A 34 -15.53 -26.13 7.40
C ASP A 34 -14.79 -25.03 6.61
N VAL A 35 -15.46 -23.92 6.31
CA VAL A 35 -14.85 -22.75 5.67
C VAL A 35 -13.75 -22.17 6.55
N ARG A 36 -14.00 -21.98 7.85
CA ARG A 36 -13.01 -21.44 8.79
C ARG A 36 -11.81 -22.37 8.94
N GLU A 37 -12.04 -23.68 9.06
CA GLU A 37 -10.97 -24.69 9.15
C GLU A 37 -10.13 -24.69 7.87
N ARG A 38 -10.75 -24.60 6.69
CA ARG A 38 -10.04 -24.49 5.42
C ARG A 38 -9.20 -23.21 5.31
N TRP A 39 -9.70 -22.09 5.83
CA TRP A 39 -8.91 -20.86 5.93
C TRP A 39 -7.70 -21.01 6.86
N GLU A 40 -7.88 -21.66 8.01
CA GLU A 40 -6.80 -21.91 8.97
C GLU A 40 -5.71 -22.81 8.37
N GLU A 41 -6.10 -23.89 7.70
CA GLU A 41 -5.20 -24.79 6.98
C GLU A 41 -4.40 -24.05 5.89
N TYR A 42 -5.10 -23.33 5.01
CA TYR A 42 -4.46 -22.57 3.93
C TYR A 42 -3.42 -21.56 4.45
N PHE A 43 -3.75 -20.81 5.51
CA PHE A 43 -2.81 -19.84 6.08
C PHE A 43 -1.67 -20.51 6.86
N LYS A 44 -1.90 -21.66 7.51
CA LYS A 44 -0.81 -22.42 8.13
C LYS A 44 0.17 -22.92 7.08
N GLU A 45 -0.30 -23.43 5.95
CA GLU A 45 0.57 -23.81 4.84
C GLU A 45 1.31 -22.58 4.31
N LEU A 46 0.59 -21.53 3.93
CA LEU A 46 1.18 -20.32 3.33
C LEU A 46 2.23 -19.63 4.22
N LEU A 47 2.00 -19.59 5.53
CA LEU A 47 2.86 -18.87 6.48
C LEU A 47 4.01 -19.72 7.02
N ASN A 48 3.88 -21.06 7.02
CA ASN A 48 4.94 -21.96 7.47
C ASN A 48 5.72 -22.58 6.31
N GLU A 49 5.26 -22.42 5.06
CA GLU A 49 6.04 -22.76 3.88
C GLU A 49 7.23 -21.80 3.79
N GLU A 50 8.40 -22.31 4.19
CA GLU A 50 9.67 -21.61 4.01
C GLU A 50 10.02 -21.60 2.52
N PHE A 51 9.55 -20.57 1.80
CA PHE A 51 10.11 -20.26 0.50
C PHE A 51 11.61 -20.01 0.68
N PRO A 52 12.48 -20.52 -0.22
CA PRO A 52 13.89 -20.16 -0.22
C PRO A 52 13.97 -18.64 -0.36
N ARG A 53 14.14 -17.98 0.78
CA ARG A 53 14.36 -16.54 0.85
C ARG A 53 15.74 -16.37 0.24
N ARG A 54 15.83 -15.67 -0.89
CA ARG A 54 17.13 -15.14 -1.29
C ARG A 54 17.59 -14.32 -0.10
N GLU A 55 18.70 -14.73 0.51
CA GLU A 55 19.41 -13.87 1.44
C GLU A 55 19.57 -12.56 0.69
N ALA A 56 18.89 -11.51 1.18
CA ALA A 56 19.21 -10.19 0.70
C ALA A 56 20.68 -10.03 1.08
N GLU A 57 21.55 -9.85 0.09
CA GLU A 57 22.90 -9.42 0.37
C GLU A 57 22.75 -8.22 1.31
N GLU A 58 23.25 -8.34 2.54
CA GLU A 58 23.34 -7.22 3.45
C GLU A 58 24.32 -6.26 2.77
N GLU A 59 23.78 -5.36 1.95
CA GLU A 59 24.53 -4.26 1.41
C GLU A 59 25.09 -3.52 2.62
N GLN A 60 26.42 -3.35 2.63
CA GLN A 60 27.05 -2.59 3.69
C GLN A 60 26.32 -1.25 3.81
N PRO A 61 26.06 -0.77 5.04
CA PRO A 61 25.53 0.57 5.22
C PRO A 61 26.33 1.50 4.35
N THR A 62 25.67 2.25 3.46
CA THR A 62 26.36 3.24 2.64
C THR A 62 26.91 4.28 3.61
N GLU A 63 28.15 4.09 4.06
CA GLU A 63 28.80 4.98 5.00
C GLU A 63 29.03 6.32 4.29
N GLY A 64 28.23 7.32 4.65
CA GLY A 64 28.40 8.67 4.12
C GLY A 64 27.18 9.57 4.34
N PRO A 65 27.38 10.90 4.27
CA PRO A 65 26.26 11.84 4.28
C PRO A 65 25.33 11.59 3.08
N ILE A 66 24.02 11.57 3.33
CA ILE A 66 23.03 11.53 2.24
C ILE A 66 23.20 12.82 1.43
N PRO A 67 23.42 12.75 0.10
CA PRO A 67 23.51 13.94 -0.73
C PRO A 67 22.22 14.76 -0.63
N PRO A 68 22.29 16.10 -0.67
CA PRO A 68 21.09 16.92 -0.67
C PRO A 68 20.28 16.66 -1.94
N TRP A 69 18.96 16.59 -1.77
CA TRP A 69 17.99 16.51 -2.86
C TRP A 69 18.06 17.76 -3.74
N THR A 70 18.05 17.56 -5.05
CA THR A 70 17.94 18.64 -6.04
C THR A 70 16.49 18.94 -6.40
N GLN A 71 16.20 20.16 -6.86
CA GLN A 71 14.86 20.50 -7.35
C GLN A 71 14.47 19.68 -8.58
N GLU A 72 15.43 19.28 -9.42
CA GLU A 72 15.17 18.48 -10.61
C GLU A 72 14.76 17.05 -10.28
N GLU A 73 15.38 16.42 -9.28
CA GLU A 73 14.96 15.13 -8.75
C GLU A 73 13.56 15.17 -8.16
N VAL A 74 13.27 16.21 -7.36
CA VAL A 74 11.94 16.41 -6.77
C VAL A 74 10.89 16.63 -7.87
N ARG A 75 11.17 17.48 -8.86
CA ARG A 75 10.31 17.72 -10.03
C ARG A 75 10.03 16.43 -10.79
N LYS A 76 11.07 15.65 -11.11
CA LYS A 76 10.96 14.38 -11.83
C LYS A 76 10.13 13.36 -11.03
N THR A 77 10.29 13.34 -9.72
CA THR A 77 9.57 12.44 -8.82
C THR A 77 8.09 12.80 -8.76
N ILE A 78 7.74 14.07 -8.52
CA ILE A 78 6.35 14.55 -8.54
C ILE A 78 5.69 14.27 -9.89
N GLY A 79 6.42 14.46 -11.00
CA GLY A 79 5.95 14.15 -12.35
C GLY A 79 5.56 12.68 -12.53
N LYS A 80 6.34 11.75 -11.97
CA LYS A 80 6.09 10.30 -12.03
C LYS A 80 4.92 9.83 -11.15
N MET A 81 4.49 10.62 -10.17
CA MET A 81 3.42 10.22 -9.27
C MET A 81 2.06 10.20 -10.00
N LYS A 82 1.29 9.13 -9.79
CA LYS A 82 -0.03 8.91 -10.41
C LYS A 82 -1.09 9.77 -9.73
N LEU A 83 -1.92 10.41 -10.53
CA LEU A 83 -3.12 11.12 -10.08
C LEU A 83 -4.19 10.16 -9.55
N GLY A 84 -5.12 10.68 -8.75
CA GLY A 84 -6.26 9.93 -8.22
C GLY A 84 -5.89 8.90 -7.15
N LYS A 85 -4.71 9.03 -6.55
CA LYS A 85 -4.32 8.25 -5.38
C LYS A 85 -4.98 8.85 -4.14
N ALA A 86 -5.36 7.99 -3.19
CA ALA A 86 -5.82 8.44 -1.89
C ALA A 86 -4.71 9.24 -1.21
N ALA A 87 -5.07 10.34 -0.55
CA ALA A 87 -4.12 11.11 0.25
C ALA A 87 -3.57 10.22 1.38
N GLY A 88 -2.32 10.49 1.77
CA GLY A 88 -1.71 9.84 2.92
C GLY A 88 -2.35 10.30 4.24
N PRO A 89 -1.80 9.82 5.38
CA PRO A 89 -2.19 10.30 6.70
C PRO A 89 -2.02 11.83 6.88
N ASP A 90 -1.15 12.43 6.08
CA ASP A 90 -0.94 13.88 5.98
C ASP A 90 -2.13 14.63 5.36
N GLY A 91 -3.06 13.92 4.72
CA GLY A 91 -4.23 14.49 4.08
C GLY A 91 -3.92 15.29 2.80
N VAL A 92 -2.67 15.27 2.33
CA VAL A 92 -2.24 16.05 1.16
C VAL A 92 -2.28 15.16 -0.09
N PRO A 93 -3.15 15.45 -1.08
CA PRO A 93 -3.18 14.71 -2.32
C PRO A 93 -2.00 15.10 -3.23
N VAL A 94 -1.57 14.19 -4.12
CA VAL A 94 -0.48 14.45 -5.08
C VAL A 94 -0.80 15.62 -6.02
N GLU A 95 -2.08 15.82 -6.31
CA GLU A 95 -2.61 16.92 -7.12
C GLU A 95 -2.18 18.28 -6.56
N ALA A 96 -2.15 18.43 -5.22
CA ALA A 96 -1.75 19.67 -4.57
C ALA A 96 -0.30 20.04 -4.96
N TRP A 97 0.61 19.07 -4.90
CA TRP A 97 2.01 19.26 -5.28
C TRP A 97 2.18 19.59 -6.76
N LYS A 98 1.36 19.01 -7.63
CA LYS A 98 1.38 19.32 -9.07
C LYS A 98 0.85 20.72 -9.38
N VAL A 99 -0.18 21.18 -8.65
CA VAL A 99 -0.74 22.54 -8.80
C VAL A 99 0.21 23.60 -8.26
N LEU A 100 0.89 23.33 -7.15
CA LEU A 100 1.88 24.23 -6.55
C LEU A 100 3.09 24.50 -7.47
N GLY A 101 3.37 23.62 -8.42
CA GLY A 101 4.44 23.79 -9.41
C GLY A 101 5.79 24.07 -8.75
N ASP A 102 6.50 25.09 -9.25
CA ASP A 102 7.85 25.42 -8.78
C ASP A 102 7.90 25.88 -7.32
N LEU A 103 6.83 26.50 -6.80
CA LEU A 103 6.76 26.88 -5.39
C LEU A 103 6.73 25.63 -4.49
N GLY A 104 5.93 24.63 -4.86
CA GLY A 104 5.84 23.36 -4.14
C GLY A 104 7.13 22.55 -4.23
N ILE A 105 7.75 22.55 -5.41
CA ILE A 105 9.06 21.89 -5.62
C ILE A 105 10.12 22.53 -4.72
N ASN A 106 10.23 23.85 -4.71
CA ASN A 106 11.23 24.54 -3.89
C ASN A 106 11.00 24.28 -2.39
N TRP A 107 9.75 24.37 -1.93
CA TRP A 107 9.40 24.09 -0.55
C TRP A 107 9.73 22.63 -0.14
N LEU A 108 9.36 21.65 -0.96
CA LEU A 108 9.65 20.24 -0.70
C LEU A 108 11.14 19.96 -0.68
N THR A 109 11.90 20.50 -1.63
CA THR A 109 13.36 20.34 -1.66
C THR A 109 14.00 20.88 -0.38
N GLN A 110 13.59 22.06 0.10
CA GLN A 110 14.10 22.61 1.36
C GLN A 110 13.69 21.78 2.57
N PHE A 111 12.44 21.34 2.62
CA PHE A 111 11.91 20.52 3.70
C PHE A 111 12.65 19.18 3.80
N LEU A 112 12.78 18.46 2.69
CA LEU A 112 13.48 17.17 2.63
C LEU A 112 14.97 17.31 3.02
N ASN A 113 15.64 18.36 2.55
CA ASN A 113 17.03 18.63 2.92
C ASN A 113 17.21 19.08 4.36
N ARG A 114 16.15 19.51 5.05
CA ARG A 114 16.20 19.85 6.47
C ARG A 114 16.09 18.60 7.33
N ILE A 115 15.17 17.69 7.00
CA ILE A 115 14.95 16.45 7.77
C ILE A 115 16.10 15.44 7.63
N THR A 116 16.85 15.46 6.52
CA THR A 116 17.98 14.54 6.30
C THR A 116 19.32 15.07 6.83
N LYS A 117 19.33 16.27 7.43
CA LYS A 117 20.51 16.86 8.08
C LYS A 117 20.54 16.65 9.59
N GLU A 118 19.42 16.24 10.17
CA GLU A 118 19.30 15.82 11.57
C GLU A 118 19.69 14.35 11.72
#